data_AF-A0A7W5H3D6-F1
#
_entry.id   AF-A0A7W5H3D6-F1
#
_cell.length_a   1.000
_cell.length_b   1.000
_cell.length_c   1.000
_cell.angle_alpha   90.00
_cell.angle_beta   90.00
_cell.angle_gamma   90.00
#
_symmetry.space_group_name_H-M   'P 1'
#
loop_
_entity.id
_entity.type
_entity.pdbx_description
1 polymer ?
#
loop_
_entity_poly.entity_id
_entity_poly.type
_entity_poly.pdbx_seq_one_letter_code
_entity_poly.pdbx_strand_id
1 'polypeptide(L)'
;MNETKNLSAQTKDSEAFTAKEGFTKTKKHTLKMAKIAKPIVYIKLITLTLSIGLFAVSITQDCFSVSDGTVSSLSALLGGFWGMLFTGGSSITWLANPILLTTWILMLFTTKQQLLLIGSALSSSLSSLFLLFHDAVLDEAGNKYLIVGYSTGYWLWLASSLVLFIGSLVLFFVAKQYPDERSNNDDELPKGI
;
A
#
# COMPACT_ATOMS: atom_id res chain seq x y z
N MET A 1 44.23 0.71 55.26
CA MET A 1 43.00 -0.12 55.15
C MET A 1 41.70 0.67 54.93
N ASN A 2 41.71 2.01 55.04
CA ASN A 2 40.52 2.86 54.76
C ASN A 2 40.40 3.33 53.30
N GLU A 3 41.50 3.50 52.56
CA GLU A 3 41.45 3.96 51.16
C GLU A 3 40.79 2.96 50.20
N THR A 4 41.05 1.66 50.38
CA THR A 4 40.51 0.61 49.50
C THR A 4 38.99 0.46 49.61
N LYS A 5 38.40 0.75 50.78
CA LYS A 5 36.94 0.80 50.94
C LYS A 5 36.32 2.00 50.20
N ASN A 6 37.01 3.13 50.18
CA ASN A 6 36.52 4.37 49.58
C ASN A 6 36.52 4.30 48.04
N LEU A 7 37.56 3.70 47.45
CA LEU A 7 37.61 3.43 46.00
C LEU A 7 36.52 2.46 45.53
N SER A 8 36.21 1.41 46.31
CA SER A 8 35.16 0.43 45.96
C SER A 8 33.73 1.00 46.01
N ALA A 9 33.50 2.03 46.83
CA ALA A 9 32.22 2.71 46.92
C ALA A 9 32.01 3.66 45.72
N GLN A 10 33.04 4.43 45.35
CA GLN A 10 33.01 5.29 44.17
C GLN A 10 32.82 4.53 42.85
N THR A 11 33.38 3.33 42.72
CA THR A 11 33.20 2.52 41.49
C THR A 11 31.76 2.02 41.36
N LYS A 12 31.16 1.54 42.45
CA LYS A 12 29.76 1.09 42.45
C LYS A 12 28.77 2.21 42.16
N ASP A 13 29.01 3.41 42.67
CA ASP A 13 28.14 4.56 42.42
C ASP A 13 28.24 5.06 40.96
N SER A 14 29.44 5.01 40.37
CA SER A 14 29.67 5.32 38.96
C SER A 14 28.95 4.33 38.02
N GLU A 15 29.04 3.03 38.30
CA GLU A 15 28.35 1.97 37.54
C GLU A 15 26.83 2.05 37.67
N ALA A 16 26.32 2.35 38.88
CA ALA A 16 24.89 2.52 39.11
C ALA A 16 24.32 3.75 38.39
N PHE A 17 25.11 4.83 38.29
CA PHE A 17 24.73 6.05 37.57
C PHE A 17 24.68 5.82 36.04
N THR A 18 25.71 5.20 35.47
CA THR A 18 25.75 4.87 34.03
C THR A 18 24.67 3.87 33.64
N ALA A 19 24.37 2.87 34.48
CA ALA A 19 23.27 1.94 34.25
C ALA A 19 21.90 2.63 34.26
N LYS A 20 21.67 3.58 35.19
CA LYS A 20 20.42 4.37 35.24
C LYS A 20 20.27 5.29 34.03
N GLU A 21 21.31 6.00 33.62
CA GLU A 21 21.26 6.86 32.43
C GLU A 21 20.99 6.05 31.16
N GLY A 22 21.68 4.92 30.98
CA GLY A 22 21.46 3.99 29.89
C GLY A 22 20.01 3.48 29.85
N PHE A 23 19.47 3.03 30.98
CA PHE A 23 18.09 2.56 31.07
C PHE A 23 17.06 3.65 30.74
N THR A 24 17.29 4.87 31.22
CA THR A 24 16.38 6.01 31.00
C THR A 24 16.37 6.45 29.54
N LYS A 25 17.54 6.47 28.89
CA LYS A 25 17.70 6.77 27.47
C LYS A 25 17.01 5.72 26.59
N THR A 26 17.20 4.44 26.89
CA THR A 26 16.53 3.32 26.20
C THR A 26 15.02 3.39 26.35
N LYS A 27 14.52 3.67 27.56
CA LYS A 27 13.06 3.78 27.82
C LYS A 27 12.44 4.98 27.09
N LYS A 28 13.13 6.11 27.02
CA LYS A 28 12.67 7.30 26.28
C LYS A 28 12.66 7.06 24.77
N HIS A 29 13.67 6.34 24.25
CA HIS A 29 13.75 5.94 22.86
C HIS A 29 12.62 5.00 22.46
N THR A 30 12.40 3.92 23.23
CA THR A 30 11.31 2.96 22.96
C THR A 30 9.93 3.60 23.03
N LEU A 31 9.71 4.53 23.97
CA LEU A 31 8.43 5.25 24.07
C LEU A 31 8.18 6.17 22.86
N LYS A 32 9.23 6.81 22.35
CA LYS A 32 9.15 7.65 21.14
C LYS A 32 8.80 6.79 19.92
N MET A 33 9.46 5.64 19.76
CA MET A 33 9.17 4.69 18.68
C MET A 33 7.73 4.13 18.76
N ALA A 34 7.24 3.79 19.94
CA ALA A 34 5.88 3.29 20.15
C ALA A 34 4.79 4.33 19.84
N LYS A 35 5.06 5.64 20.05
CA LYS A 35 4.13 6.71 19.66
C LYS A 35 4.03 6.89 18.14
N ILE A 36 5.08 6.55 17.40
CA ILE A 36 5.20 6.76 15.95
C ILE A 36 4.69 5.55 15.15
N ALA A 37 4.84 4.33 15.67
CA ALA A 37 4.29 3.14 15.02
C ALA A 37 2.75 3.17 14.90
N LYS A 38 2.07 3.83 15.85
CA LYS A 38 0.62 3.95 15.89
C LYS A 38 0.01 4.68 14.68
N PRO A 39 0.39 5.93 14.33
CA PRO A 39 -0.19 6.64 13.19
C PRO A 39 0.00 5.89 11.87
N ILE A 40 1.16 5.25 11.65
CA ILE A 40 1.42 4.45 10.44
C ILE A 40 0.43 3.29 10.31
N VAL A 41 0.18 2.56 11.40
CA VAL A 41 -0.79 1.44 11.42
C VAL A 41 -2.20 1.95 11.15
N TYR A 42 -2.62 3.06 11.75
CA TYR A 42 -3.94 3.64 11.51
C TYR A 42 -4.12 4.11 10.05
N ILE A 43 -3.12 4.79 9.47
CA ILE A 43 -3.17 5.24 8.08
C ILE A 43 -3.34 4.03 7.14
N LYS A 44 -2.55 2.97 7.35
CA LYS A 44 -2.66 1.72 6.59
C LYS A 44 -4.06 1.11 6.71
N LEU A 45 -4.55 0.96 7.94
CA LEU A 45 -5.85 0.34 8.20
C LEU A 45 -6.99 1.11 7.52
N ILE A 46 -7.06 2.43 7.74
CA ILE A 46 -8.10 3.28 7.16
C ILE A 46 -8.04 3.25 5.63
N THR A 47 -6.85 3.42 5.05
CA THR A 47 -6.66 3.39 3.59
C THR A 47 -7.13 2.07 2.99
N LEU A 48 -6.72 0.96 3.59
CA LEU A 48 -7.04 -0.38 3.12
C LEU A 48 -8.53 -0.67 3.22
N THR A 49 -9.14 -0.37 4.37
CA THR A 49 -10.58 -0.58 4.58
C THR A 49 -11.43 0.26 3.61
N LEU A 50 -11.08 1.53 3.40
CA LEU A 50 -11.81 2.39 2.46
C LEU A 50 -11.66 1.91 1.01
N SER A 51 -10.44 1.58 0.59
CA SER A 51 -10.18 1.08 -0.77
C SER A 51 -10.92 -0.23 -1.04
N ILE A 52 -10.79 -1.22 -0.16
CA ILE A 52 -11.49 -2.51 -0.29
C ILE A 52 -13.01 -2.31 -0.25
N GLY A 53 -13.51 -1.44 0.64
CA GLY A 53 -14.94 -1.15 0.76
C GLY A 53 -15.51 -0.55 -0.54
N LEU A 54 -14.83 0.44 -1.12
CA LEU A 54 -15.23 1.05 -2.39
C LEU A 54 -15.23 0.03 -3.53
N PHE A 55 -14.20 -0.81 -3.62
CA PHE A 55 -14.12 -1.87 -4.62
C PHE A 55 -15.21 -2.94 -4.45
N ALA A 56 -15.49 -3.35 -3.21
CA ALA A 56 -16.54 -4.32 -2.94
C ALA A 56 -17.92 -3.79 -3.36
N VAL A 57 -18.20 -2.51 -3.09
CA VAL A 57 -19.43 -1.87 -3.56
C VAL A 57 -19.41 -1.74 -5.09
N SER A 58 -18.27 -1.40 -5.71
CA SER A 58 -18.17 -1.27 -7.17
C SER A 58 -18.59 -2.54 -7.89
N ILE A 59 -18.18 -3.72 -7.40
CA ILE A 59 -18.52 -5.02 -7.99
C ILE A 59 -20.04 -5.24 -8.10
N THR A 60 -20.84 -4.68 -7.18
CA THR A 60 -22.30 -4.82 -7.18
C THR A 60 -23.03 -3.92 -8.18
N GLN A 61 -22.34 -2.94 -8.76
CA GLN A 61 -22.91 -1.92 -9.63
C GLN A 61 -22.55 -2.16 -11.10
N ASP A 62 -23.25 -1.50 -12.01
CA ASP A 62 -22.87 -1.46 -13.42
C ASP A 62 -21.57 -0.69 -13.63
N CYS A 63 -20.69 -1.21 -14.48
CA CYS A 63 -19.37 -0.63 -14.74
C CYS A 63 -19.46 0.45 -15.82
N PHE A 64 -19.89 0.05 -17.02
CA PHE A 64 -20.05 0.94 -18.16
C PHE A 64 -21.10 0.37 -19.11
N SER A 65 -21.58 1.23 -20.00
CA SER A 65 -22.58 0.90 -21.02
C SER A 65 -21.90 0.76 -22.37
N VAL A 66 -22.32 -0.25 -23.12
CA VAL A 66 -21.92 -0.50 -24.51
C VAL A 66 -23.10 -0.37 -25.45
N SER A 67 -22.86 -0.37 -26.77
CA SER A 67 -23.92 -0.26 -27.78
C SER A 67 -25.05 -1.28 -27.61
N ASP A 68 -24.71 -2.47 -27.10
CA ASP A 68 -25.59 -3.63 -27.05
C ASP A 68 -26.13 -3.93 -25.64
N GLY A 69 -25.89 -3.04 -24.66
CA GLY A 69 -26.37 -3.22 -23.29
C GLY A 69 -25.47 -2.62 -22.21
N THR A 70 -25.68 -3.02 -20.96
CA THR A 70 -24.86 -2.62 -19.82
C THR A 70 -23.94 -3.76 -19.39
N VAL A 71 -22.73 -3.40 -18.96
CA VAL A 71 -21.73 -4.35 -18.48
C VAL A 71 -21.63 -4.19 -16.96
N SER A 72 -21.94 -5.26 -16.22
CA SER A 72 -21.81 -5.26 -14.77
C SER A 72 -20.33 -5.22 -14.36
N SER A 73 -20.02 -4.67 -13.19
CA SER A 73 -18.62 -4.60 -12.73
C SER A 73 -18.01 -5.96 -12.49
N LEU A 74 -18.81 -6.95 -12.09
CA LEU A 74 -18.35 -8.32 -11.97
C LEU A 74 -18.00 -8.94 -13.33
N SER A 75 -18.84 -8.77 -14.35
CA SER A 75 -18.52 -9.30 -15.69
C SER A 75 -17.34 -8.58 -16.31
N ALA A 76 -17.22 -7.26 -16.10
CA ALA A 76 -16.09 -6.48 -16.56
C ALA A 76 -14.77 -6.90 -15.89
N LEU A 77 -14.80 -7.19 -14.57
CA LEU A 77 -13.64 -7.71 -13.84
C LEU A 77 -13.15 -9.05 -14.39
N LEU A 78 -14.07 -9.99 -14.62
CA LEU A 78 -13.73 -11.33 -15.11
C LEU A 78 -13.37 -11.32 -16.60
N GLY A 79 -14.24 -10.76 -17.45
CA GLY A 79 -14.03 -10.68 -18.90
C GLY A 79 -12.82 -9.81 -19.25
N GLY A 80 -12.61 -8.74 -18.50
CA GLY A 80 -11.44 -7.87 -18.65
C GLY A 80 -10.13 -8.56 -18.30
N PHE A 81 -10.10 -9.37 -17.24
CA PHE A 81 -8.93 -10.17 -16.88
C PHE A 81 -8.58 -11.18 -17.97
N TRP A 82 -9.58 -11.86 -18.55
CA TRP A 82 -9.34 -12.80 -19.65
C TRP A 82 -8.95 -12.10 -20.96
N GLY A 83 -9.61 -11.00 -21.32
CA GLY A 83 -9.23 -10.19 -22.47
C GLY A 83 -7.80 -9.63 -22.35
N MET A 84 -7.36 -9.29 -21.14
CA MET A 84 -5.97 -8.86 -20.91
C MET A 84 -4.96 -9.96 -21.28
N LEU A 85 -5.27 -11.22 -20.96
CA LEU A 85 -4.37 -12.35 -21.21
C LEU A 85 -4.30 -12.77 -22.69
N PHE A 86 -5.40 -12.59 -23.43
CA PHE A 86 -5.53 -13.19 -24.77
C PHE A 86 -5.64 -12.19 -25.93
N THR A 87 -6.17 -10.99 -25.72
CA THR A 87 -6.56 -10.08 -26.82
C THR A 87 -5.89 -8.71 -26.74
N GLY A 88 -5.55 -8.22 -25.55
CA GLY A 88 -4.93 -6.91 -25.35
C GLY A 88 -5.88 -5.74 -25.59
N GLY A 89 -5.38 -4.61 -26.09
CA GLY A 89 -6.19 -3.40 -26.34
C GLY A 89 -6.62 -2.71 -25.04
N SER A 90 -7.89 -2.30 -24.95
CA SER A 90 -8.44 -1.72 -23.71
C SER A 90 -8.38 -2.69 -22.53
N SER A 91 -8.28 -4.00 -22.80
CA SER A 91 -8.19 -4.97 -21.73
C SER A 91 -6.90 -4.89 -20.91
N ILE A 92 -5.84 -4.23 -21.42
CA ILE A 92 -4.59 -4.01 -20.65
C ILE A 92 -4.83 -3.21 -19.37
N THR A 93 -5.86 -2.35 -19.36
CA THR A 93 -6.23 -1.53 -18.20
C THR A 93 -6.71 -2.38 -17.02
N TRP A 94 -7.20 -3.60 -17.27
CA TRP A 94 -7.62 -4.53 -16.22
C TRP A 94 -6.45 -5.10 -15.41
N LEU A 95 -5.19 -4.90 -15.86
CA LEU A 95 -4.01 -5.16 -15.04
C LEU A 95 -3.99 -4.31 -13.76
N ALA A 96 -4.76 -3.21 -13.73
CA ALA A 96 -5.02 -2.45 -12.52
C ALA A 96 -5.51 -3.32 -11.35
N ASN A 97 -6.29 -4.39 -11.60
CA ASN A 97 -6.88 -5.22 -10.55
C ASN A 97 -5.87 -6.18 -9.89
N PRO A 98 -5.07 -6.98 -10.63
CA PRO A 98 -3.96 -7.73 -10.04
C PRO A 98 -2.98 -6.83 -9.27
N ILE A 99 -2.67 -5.64 -9.79
CA ILE A 99 -1.80 -4.68 -9.10
C ILE A 99 -2.47 -4.12 -7.84
N LEU A 100 -3.76 -3.79 -7.88
CA LEU A 100 -4.53 -3.32 -6.74
C LEU A 100 -4.52 -4.35 -5.61
N LEU A 101 -4.88 -5.60 -5.94
CA LEU A 101 -4.90 -6.72 -5.00
C LEU A 101 -3.51 -6.98 -4.41
N THR A 102 -2.48 -6.99 -5.25
CA THR A 102 -1.10 -7.18 -4.78
C THR A 102 -0.68 -6.05 -3.85
N THR A 103 -1.07 -4.81 -4.15
CA THR A 103 -0.75 -3.65 -3.32
C THR A 103 -1.49 -3.69 -1.97
N TRP A 104 -2.75 -4.15 -1.94
CA TRP A 104 -3.47 -4.42 -0.68
C TRP A 104 -2.75 -5.44 0.19
N ILE A 105 -2.35 -6.57 -0.40
CA ILE A 105 -1.60 -7.61 0.29
C ILE A 105 -0.27 -7.05 0.81
N LEU A 106 0.49 -6.35 -0.04
CA LEU A 106 1.74 -5.73 0.37
C LEU A 106 1.54 -4.73 1.51
N MET A 107 0.47 -3.93 1.51
CA MET A 107 0.20 -2.95 2.56
C MET A 107 0.07 -3.59 3.95
N LEU A 108 -0.43 -4.83 4.03
CA LEU A 108 -0.52 -5.62 5.25
C LEU A 108 0.84 -6.08 5.79
N PHE A 109 1.78 -6.43 4.91
CA PHE A 109 3.01 -7.14 5.30
C PHE A 109 4.29 -6.33 5.17
N THR A 110 4.34 -5.33 4.28
CA THR A 110 5.57 -4.59 3.97
C THR A 110 5.70 -3.29 4.77
N THR A 111 6.94 -2.95 5.13
CA THR A 111 7.31 -1.63 5.65
C THR A 111 7.85 -0.71 4.55
N LYS A 112 8.09 -1.24 3.34
CA LYS A 112 8.66 -0.52 2.20
C LYS A 112 7.63 0.36 1.52
N GLN A 113 7.52 1.62 1.96
CA GLN A 113 6.50 2.54 1.45
C GLN A 113 6.65 2.90 -0.03
N GLN A 114 7.87 2.84 -0.57
CA GLN A 114 8.12 3.04 -2.00
C GLN A 114 7.39 2.01 -2.86
N LEU A 115 7.39 0.73 -2.44
CA LEU A 115 6.70 -0.34 -3.16
C LEU A 115 5.18 -0.10 -3.17
N LEU A 116 4.62 0.35 -2.04
CA LEU A 116 3.19 0.68 -1.93
C LEU A 116 2.81 1.86 -2.82
N LEU A 117 3.66 2.90 -2.84
CA LEU A 117 3.44 4.08 -3.68
C LEU A 117 3.49 3.73 -5.17
N ILE A 118 4.47 2.94 -5.61
CA ILE A 118 4.58 2.50 -7.01
C ILE A 118 3.39 1.63 -7.39
N GLY A 119 3.03 0.62 -6.59
CA GLY A 119 1.92 -0.28 -6.89
C GLY A 119 0.58 0.45 -6.98
N SER A 120 0.30 1.33 -6.02
CA SER A 120 -0.93 2.13 -6.01
C SER A 120 -0.98 3.16 -7.15
N ALA A 121 0.15 3.80 -7.49
CA ALA A 121 0.25 4.71 -8.63
C ALA A 121 -0.03 3.97 -9.95
N LEU A 122 0.55 2.78 -10.15
CA LEU A 122 0.33 1.97 -11.35
C LEU A 122 -1.14 1.55 -11.47
N SER A 123 -1.73 1.05 -10.38
CA SER A 123 -3.14 0.65 -10.36
C SER A 123 -4.08 1.82 -10.69
N SER A 124 -3.86 2.99 -10.06
CA SER A 124 -4.64 4.21 -10.32
C SER A 124 -4.46 4.71 -11.76
N SER A 125 -3.24 4.68 -12.29
CA SER A 125 -2.94 5.10 -13.66
C SER A 125 -3.64 4.20 -14.68
N LEU A 126 -3.57 2.88 -14.51
CA LEU A 126 -4.22 1.92 -15.39
C LEU A 126 -5.75 2.01 -15.32
N SER A 127 -6.31 2.21 -14.11
CA SER A 127 -7.76 2.43 -13.94
C SER A 127 -8.21 3.70 -14.68
N SER A 128 -7.40 4.76 -14.62
CA SER A 128 -7.67 6.03 -15.32
C SER A 128 -7.48 5.91 -16.84
N LEU A 129 -6.52 5.08 -17.28
CA LEU A 129 -6.22 4.86 -18.69
C LEU A 129 -7.42 4.29 -19.46
N PHE A 130 -8.33 3.59 -18.78
CA PHE A 130 -9.58 3.10 -19.37
C PHE A 130 -10.47 4.22 -19.96
N LEU A 131 -10.35 5.46 -19.46
CA LEU A 131 -11.05 6.63 -20.01
C LEU A 131 -10.59 7.03 -21.41
N LEU A 132 -9.39 6.60 -21.83
CA LEU A 132 -8.83 6.93 -23.13
C LEU A 132 -9.24 5.93 -24.23
N PHE A 133 -9.92 4.84 -23.85
CA PHE A 133 -10.39 3.84 -24.80
C PHE A 133 -11.83 4.13 -25.22
N HIS A 134 -12.09 4.04 -26.52
CA HIS A 134 -13.44 4.16 -27.09
C HIS A 134 -14.15 2.81 -27.19
N ASP A 135 -13.40 1.71 -27.18
CA ASP A 135 -13.91 0.34 -27.27
C ASP A 135 -13.42 -0.53 -26.11
N ALA A 136 -14.29 -1.40 -25.61
CA ALA A 136 -13.98 -2.41 -24.61
C ALA A 136 -13.89 -3.78 -25.29
N VAL A 137 -12.81 -4.52 -25.03
CA VAL A 137 -12.73 -5.95 -25.37
C VAL A 137 -13.09 -6.74 -24.11
N LEU A 138 -14.25 -7.39 -24.17
CA LEU A 138 -14.90 -8.02 -23.02
C LEU A 138 -14.97 -9.56 -23.10
N ASP A 139 -14.51 -10.13 -24.20
CA ASP A 139 -14.47 -11.57 -24.41
C ASP A 139 -13.14 -12.03 -24.97
N GLU A 140 -12.95 -13.35 -24.93
CA GLU A 140 -11.76 -14.05 -25.42
C GLU A 140 -11.68 -14.07 -26.96
N ALA A 141 -12.80 -13.81 -27.64
CA ALA A 141 -12.88 -13.76 -29.09
C ALA A 141 -12.33 -12.44 -29.65
N GLY A 142 -12.06 -11.45 -28.80
CA GLY A 142 -11.54 -10.15 -29.20
C GLY A 142 -12.61 -9.21 -29.74
N ASN A 143 -13.88 -9.48 -29.46
CA ASN A 143 -14.96 -8.61 -29.92
C ASN A 143 -14.87 -7.25 -29.23
N LYS A 144 -15.01 -6.19 -30.03
CA LYS A 144 -14.91 -4.80 -29.60
C LYS A 144 -16.29 -4.22 -29.44
N TYR A 145 -16.58 -3.74 -28.24
CA TYR A 145 -17.83 -3.11 -27.89
C TYR A 145 -17.61 -1.62 -27.68
N LEU A 146 -18.34 -0.77 -28.40
CA LEU A 146 -18.21 0.68 -28.26
C LEU A 146 -18.68 1.11 -26.86
N ILE A 147 -17.85 1.84 -26.13
CA ILE A 147 -18.21 2.40 -24.82
C ILE A 147 -19.07 3.65 -25.06
N VAL A 148 -20.31 3.61 -24.58
CA VAL A 148 -21.28 4.71 -24.74
C VAL A 148 -21.37 5.56 -23.48
N GLY A 149 -20.98 5.03 -22.32
CA GLY A 149 -20.91 5.80 -21.08
C GLY A 149 -20.36 5.00 -19.90
N TYR A 150 -19.89 5.71 -18.87
CA TYR A 150 -19.37 5.12 -17.63
C TYR A 150 -20.41 5.19 -16.52
N SER A 151 -20.64 4.07 -15.84
CA SER A 151 -21.61 3.93 -14.77
C SER A 151 -20.94 4.01 -13.40
N THR A 152 -21.74 4.02 -12.33
CA THR A 152 -21.26 4.21 -10.94
C THR A 152 -20.20 3.19 -10.52
N GLY A 153 -20.28 1.94 -11.00
CA GLY A 153 -19.30 0.90 -10.69
C GLY A 153 -17.90 1.26 -11.18
N TYR A 154 -17.77 1.84 -12.37
CA TYR A 154 -16.46 2.31 -12.86
C TYR A 154 -15.88 3.40 -11.96
N TRP A 155 -16.70 4.38 -11.56
CA TRP A 155 -16.24 5.48 -10.72
C TRP A 155 -15.85 5.02 -9.30
N LEU A 156 -16.59 4.07 -8.72
CA LEU A 156 -16.24 3.47 -7.43
C LEU A 156 -14.95 2.64 -7.51
N TRP A 157 -14.75 1.93 -8.62
CA TRP A 157 -13.51 1.20 -8.89
C TRP A 157 -12.31 2.13 -9.00
N LEU A 158 -12.43 3.20 -9.80
CA LEU A 158 -11.40 4.22 -9.93
C LEU A 158 -11.13 4.92 -8.58
N ALA A 159 -12.18 5.24 -7.82
CA ALA A 159 -12.06 5.84 -6.49
C ALA A 159 -11.33 4.91 -5.51
N SER A 160 -11.58 3.60 -5.55
CA SER A 160 -10.83 2.62 -4.74
C SER A 160 -9.32 2.69 -5.01
N SER A 161 -8.92 2.70 -6.29
CA SER A 161 -7.51 2.81 -6.68
C SER A 161 -6.90 4.16 -6.28
N LEU A 162 -7.65 5.26 -6.42
CA LEU A 162 -7.22 6.60 -6.02
C LEU A 162 -7.04 6.74 -4.50
N VAL A 163 -7.97 6.19 -3.71
CA VAL A 163 -7.86 6.16 -2.25
C VAL A 163 -6.59 5.41 -1.83
N LEU A 164 -6.30 4.27 -2.45
CA LEU A 164 -5.07 3.53 -2.17
C LEU A 164 -3.81 4.33 -2.52
N PHE A 165 -3.83 5.07 -3.63
CA PHE A 165 -2.73 5.92 -4.05
C PHE A 165 -2.51 7.10 -3.08
N ILE A 166 -3.56 7.85 -2.76
CA ILE A 166 -3.48 8.98 -1.82
C ILE A 166 -3.02 8.49 -0.44
N GLY A 167 -3.58 7.38 0.06
CA GLY A 167 -3.17 6.81 1.34
C GLY A 167 -1.71 6.34 1.35
N SER A 168 -1.24 5.73 0.26
CA SER A 168 0.17 5.35 0.09
C SER A 168 1.11 6.57 0.00
N LEU A 169 0.66 7.65 -0.61
CA LEU A 169 1.40 8.91 -0.68
C LEU A 169 1.54 9.56 0.70
N VAL A 170 0.45 9.65 1.45
CA VAL A 170 0.47 10.14 2.84
C VAL A 170 1.40 9.28 3.69
N LEU A 171 1.30 7.95 3.56
CA LEU A 171 2.15 7.00 4.26
C LEU A 171 3.64 7.17 3.93
N PHE A 172 3.97 7.41 2.66
CA PHE A 172 5.34 7.68 2.23
C PHE A 172 5.92 8.93 2.89
N PHE A 173 5.18 10.03 2.94
CA PHE A 173 5.64 11.26 3.58
C PHE A 173 5.75 11.15 5.10
N VAL A 174 4.78 10.49 5.75
CA VAL A 174 4.81 10.25 7.20
C VAL A 174 5.98 9.34 7.57
N ALA A 175 6.20 8.25 6.84
CA ALA A 175 7.31 7.34 7.11
C ALA A 175 8.68 7.98 6.85
N LYS A 176 8.82 8.89 5.86
CA LYS A 176 10.06 9.61 5.61
C LYS A 176 10.51 10.49 6.79
N GLN A 177 9.57 10.97 7.61
CA GLN A 177 9.88 11.75 8.82
C GLN A 177 10.46 10.86 9.94
N TYR A 178 10.35 9.54 9.80
CA TYR A 178 10.76 8.56 10.80
C TYR A 178 11.52 7.41 10.12
N PRO A 179 12.76 7.67 9.64
CA PRO A 179 13.59 6.62 9.06
C PRO A 179 13.71 5.46 10.05
N ASP A 180 13.29 4.28 9.60
CA ASP A 180 13.35 3.06 10.39
C ASP A 180 14.81 2.63 10.53
N GLU A 181 15.36 2.67 11.74
CA GLU A 181 16.73 2.16 12.00
C GLU A 181 16.87 0.68 11.61
N ARG A 182 15.77 -0.09 11.49
CA ARG A 182 15.84 -1.49 11.03
C ARG A 182 16.22 -1.63 9.56
N SER A 183 15.87 -0.69 8.67
CA SER A 183 16.21 -0.83 7.26
C SER A 183 17.71 -0.71 6.99
N ASN A 184 18.45 0.01 7.84
CA ASN A 184 19.90 0.12 7.72
C ASN A 184 20.63 -1.19 8.07
N ASN A 185 20.08 -2.00 8.98
CA ASN A 185 20.72 -3.26 9.38
C ASN A 185 20.57 -4.37 8.32
N ASP A 186 19.52 -4.31 7.50
CA ASP A 186 19.29 -5.27 6.41
C ASP A 186 20.27 -5.07 5.24
N ASP A 187 20.78 -3.84 5.07
CA ASP A 187 21.79 -3.47 4.06
C ASP A 187 23.24 -3.75 4.53
N GLU A 188 23.46 -3.94 5.83
CA GLU A 188 24.77 -4.24 6.43
C GLU A 188 25.07 -5.74 6.56
N LEU A 189 24.11 -6.63 6.24
CA LEU A 189 24.43 -8.05 6.09
C LEU A 189 25.44 -8.20 4.95
N PRO A 190 26.63 -8.80 5.18
CA PRO A 190 27.57 -9.02 4.11
C PRO A 190 26.85 -9.82 3.03
N LYS A 191 26.84 -9.28 1.81
CA LYS A 191 26.44 -10.00 0.61
C LYS A 191 27.48 -11.11 0.42
N GLY A 192 27.30 -12.18 1.17
CA GLY A 192 28.22 -13.28 1.31
C GLY A 192 27.98 -14.31 0.21
N ILE A 193 28.97 -14.36 -0.68
CA ILE A 193 29.36 -15.41 -1.64
C ILE A 193 28.55 -15.48 -2.93
#